data_AF-A0A2V9YN71-F1
#
_entry.id   AF-A0A2V9YN71-F1
#
_cell.length_a   1.000
_cell.length_b   1.000
_cell.length_c   1.000
_cell.angle_alpha   90.00
_cell.angle_beta   90.00
_cell.angle_gamma   90.00
#
_symmetry.space_group_name_H-M   'P 1'
#
loop_
_entity.id
_entity.type
_entity.pdbx_description
1 polymer ?
#
loop_
_entity_poly.entity_id
_entity_poly.type
_entity_poly.pdbx_seq_one_letter_code
_entity_poly.pdbx_strand_id
1 'polypeptide(L)'
;MELQERKEYEEEETTQKDIGATLITIGFIFWLFDIFLLLFVGRDIREGSFFFVSWEIAQAVAGAVMIFIGVRQKMKAHVKDDA
;
A
#
# COMPACT_ATOMS: atom_id res chain seq x y z
N MET A 1 3.69 -11.15 35.57
CA MET A 1 3.26 -11.89 34.37
C MET A 1 2.22 -11.08 33.58
N GLU A 2 1.26 -10.38 34.19
CA GLU A 2 0.30 -9.52 33.44
C GLU A 2 0.87 -8.27 32.74
N LEU A 3 1.95 -7.68 33.26
CA LEU A 3 2.49 -6.41 32.73
C LEU A 3 3.33 -6.58 31.45
N GLN A 4 3.88 -7.77 31.21
CA GLN A 4 4.61 -8.07 29.97
C GLN A 4 3.64 -8.46 28.85
N GLU A 5 2.62 -9.27 29.15
CA GLU A 5 1.59 -9.62 28.18
C GLU A 5 0.83 -8.37 27.70
N ARG A 6 0.47 -7.42 28.59
CA ARG A 6 -0.16 -6.16 28.15
C ARG A 6 0.71 -5.33 27.19
N LYS A 7 2.03 -5.33 27.38
CA LYS A 7 2.96 -4.62 26.49
C LYS A 7 3.11 -5.32 25.15
N GLU A 8 3.16 -6.65 25.14
CA GLU A 8 3.17 -7.42 23.89
C GLU A 8 1.88 -7.23 23.10
N TYR A 9 0.71 -7.18 23.77
CA TYR A 9 -0.56 -6.86 23.12
C TYR A 9 -0.59 -5.43 22.55
N GLU A 10 -0.12 -4.42 23.30
CA GLU A 10 -0.03 -3.03 22.81
C GLU A 10 0.99 -2.87 21.66
N GLU A 11 2.12 -3.59 21.71
CA GLU A 11 3.15 -3.58 20.66
C GLU A 11 2.68 -4.30 19.38
N GLU A 12 1.94 -5.40 19.48
CA GLU A 12 1.36 -6.07 18.33
C GLU A 12 0.32 -5.20 17.60
N GLU A 13 -0.51 -4.49 18.36
CA GLU A 13 -1.60 -3.67 17.82
C GLU A 13 -1.08 -2.41 17.12
N THR A 14 -0.07 -1.76 17.72
CA THR A 14 0.65 -0.62 17.11
C THR A 14 1.41 -1.05 15.86
N THR A 15 2.14 -2.18 15.92
CA THR A 15 2.89 -2.70 14.77
C THR A 15 1.97 -3.07 13.60
N GLN A 16 0.82 -3.71 13.86
CA GLN A 16 -0.11 -4.10 12.80
C GLN A 16 -0.79 -2.88 12.13
N LYS A 17 -1.08 -1.84 12.90
CA LYS A 17 -1.64 -0.56 12.41
C LYS A 17 -0.63 0.23 11.58
N ASP A 18 0.64 0.25 12.01
CA ASP A 18 1.74 0.90 11.29
C ASP A 18 2.08 0.21 9.97
N ILE A 19 2.06 -1.12 9.93
CA ILE A 19 2.27 -1.89 8.68
C ILE A 19 1.15 -1.59 7.68
N GLY A 20 -0.11 -1.54 8.13
CA GLY A 20 -1.26 -1.23 7.27
C GLY A 20 -1.16 0.18 6.66
N ALA A 21 -0.81 1.19 7.47
CA ALA A 21 -0.61 2.56 6.99
C ALA A 21 0.60 2.68 6.04
N THR A 22 1.67 1.97 6.32
CA THR A 22 2.88 1.93 5.48
C THR A 22 2.57 1.33 4.11
N LEU A 23 1.83 0.21 4.05
CA LEU A 23 1.43 -0.42 2.80
C LEU A 23 0.53 0.47 1.94
N ILE A 24 -0.40 1.19 2.56
CA ILE A 24 -1.24 2.18 1.86
C ILE A 24 -0.36 3.28 1.27
N THR A 25 0.58 3.81 2.06
CA THR A 25 1.47 4.89 1.63
C THR A 25 2.35 4.47 0.46
N ILE A 26 2.95 3.28 0.52
CA ILE A 26 3.76 2.71 -0.58
C ILE A 26 2.90 2.54 -1.85
N GLY A 27 1.68 2.03 -1.73
CA GLY A 27 0.76 1.91 -2.87
C GLY A 27 0.44 3.24 -3.53
N PHE A 28 0.24 4.31 -2.74
CA PHE A 28 0.06 5.67 -3.26
C PHE A 28 1.30 6.24 -3.94
N ILE A 29 2.50 5.97 -3.42
CA ILE A 29 3.76 6.40 -4.04
C ILE A 29 3.91 5.78 -5.42
N PHE A 30 3.58 4.49 -5.59
CA PHE A 30 3.60 3.85 -6.91
C PHE A 30 2.65 4.53 -7.90
N TRP A 31 1.46 4.93 -7.47
CA TRP A 31 0.52 5.65 -8.32
C TRP A 31 1.00 7.06 -8.67
N LEU A 32 1.62 7.78 -7.73
CA LEU A 32 2.24 9.08 -8.03
C LEU A 32 3.40 8.94 -9.02
N PHE A 33 4.18 7.87 -8.91
CA PHE A 33 5.25 7.56 -9.85
C PHE A 33 4.70 7.25 -11.25
N ASP A 34 3.59 6.49 -11.34
CA ASP A 34 2.92 6.25 -12.63
C ASP A 34 2.41 7.56 -13.25
N ILE A 35 1.81 8.45 -12.45
CA ILE A 35 1.38 9.79 -12.93
C ILE A 35 2.59 10.61 -13.39
N PHE A 36 3.71 10.55 -12.68
CA PHE A 36 4.94 11.21 -13.11
C PHE A 36 5.44 10.64 -14.45
N LEU A 37 5.47 9.32 -14.62
CA LEU A 37 5.83 8.70 -15.89
C LEU A 37 4.85 9.08 -17.01
N LEU A 38 3.55 9.11 -16.73
CA LEU A 38 2.49 9.57 -17.63
C LEU A 38 2.75 10.98 -18.17
N LEU A 39 3.23 11.90 -17.31
CA LEU A 39 3.42 13.32 -17.63
C LEU A 39 4.79 13.63 -18.24
N PHE A 40 5.84 12.91 -17.85
CA PHE A 40 7.22 13.23 -18.21
C PHE A 40 7.84 12.27 -19.24
N VAL A 41 7.29 11.06 -19.43
CA VAL A 41 7.74 10.16 -20.49
C VAL A 41 7.08 10.58 -21.80
N GLY A 42 7.91 10.93 -22.77
CA GLY A 42 7.47 11.42 -24.08
C GLY A 42 6.51 10.44 -24.77
N ARG A 43 5.47 11.00 -25.41
CA ARG A 43 4.38 10.29 -26.09
C ARG A 43 4.88 9.21 -27.07
N ASP A 44 6.02 9.44 -27.72
CA ASP A 44 6.64 8.53 -28.69
C ASP A 44 7.18 7.23 -28.06
N ILE A 45 7.65 7.25 -26.81
CA ILE A 45 8.12 6.05 -26.09
C ILE A 45 6.93 5.16 -25.69
N ARG A 46 5.77 5.80 -25.44
CA ARG A 46 4.53 5.14 -25.02
C ARG A 46 3.74 4.53 -26.17
N GLU A 47 3.65 5.21 -27.31
CA GLU A 47 2.92 4.68 -28.47
C GLU A 47 3.63 3.49 -29.14
N GLY A 48 4.96 3.36 -28.99
CA GLY A 48 5.74 2.28 -29.62
C GLY A 48 5.89 0.99 -28.79
N SER A 49 5.57 1.00 -27.50
CA SER A 49 5.99 -0.07 -26.58
C SER A 49 4.81 -0.70 -25.83
N PHE A 50 4.31 -1.82 -26.36
CA PHE A 50 3.35 -2.70 -25.67
C PHE A 50 3.82 -3.10 -24.26
N PHE A 51 5.14 -3.18 -24.08
CA PHE A 51 5.78 -3.42 -22.80
C PHE A 51 5.52 -2.30 -21.80
N PHE A 52 5.55 -1.03 -22.22
CA PHE A 52 5.34 0.12 -21.34
C PHE A 52 3.91 0.17 -20.80
N VAL A 53 2.92 -0.06 -21.67
CA VAL A 53 1.50 -0.13 -21.28
C VAL A 53 1.24 -1.30 -20.34
N SER A 54 1.80 -2.48 -20.64
CA SER A 54 1.63 -3.67 -19.80
C SER A 54 2.30 -3.49 -18.42
N TRP A 55 3.45 -2.82 -18.39
CA TRP A 55 4.17 -2.47 -17.16
C TRP A 55 3.35 -1.50 -16.28
N GLU A 56 2.82 -0.42 -16.86
CA GLU A 56 1.96 0.54 -16.15
C GLU A 56 0.72 -0.15 -15.55
N ILE A 57 0.05 -1.03 -16.30
CA ILE A 57 -1.12 -1.77 -15.80
C ILE A 57 -0.72 -2.68 -14.63
N ALA A 58 0.39 -3.41 -14.74
CA ALA A 58 0.85 -4.29 -13.67
C ALA A 58 1.18 -3.50 -12.39
N GLN A 59 1.81 -2.33 -12.52
CA GLN A 59 2.17 -1.47 -11.41
C GLN A 59 0.94 -0.85 -10.73
N ALA A 60 -0.03 -0.38 -11.52
CA ALA A 60 -1.30 0.13 -11.02
C ALA A 60 -2.09 -0.93 -10.23
N VAL A 61 -2.14 -2.17 -10.75
CA VAL A 61 -2.76 -3.32 -10.08
C VAL A 61 -2.03 -3.66 -8.78
N ALA A 62 -0.70 -3.70 -8.79
CA ALA A 62 0.09 -3.95 -7.58
C ALA A 62 -0.15 -2.88 -6.51
N GLY A 63 -0.19 -1.60 -6.89
CA GLY A 63 -0.53 -0.49 -6.00
C GLY A 63 -1.93 -0.64 -5.37
N ALA A 64 -2.93 -0.99 -6.19
CA ALA A 64 -4.30 -1.22 -5.70
C ALA A 64 -4.38 -2.39 -4.71
N VAL A 65 -3.65 -3.48 -4.96
CA VAL A 65 -3.60 -4.64 -4.05
C VAL A 65 -2.94 -4.27 -2.72
N MET A 66 -1.84 -3.52 -2.74
CA MET A 66 -1.19 -3.06 -1.50
C MET A 66 -2.09 -2.15 -0.66
N ILE A 67 -2.78 -1.21 -1.30
CA ILE A 67 -3.77 -0.36 -0.62
C ILE A 67 -4.90 -1.21 -0.04
N PHE A 68 -5.43 -2.18 -0.80
CA PHE A 68 -6.49 -3.05 -0.33
C PHE A 68 -6.06 -3.88 0.90
N ILE A 69 -4.86 -4.45 0.88
CA ILE A 69 -4.30 -5.21 2.01
C ILE A 69 -4.11 -4.29 3.21
N GLY A 70 -3.52 -3.11 3.02
CA GLY A 70 -3.32 -2.16 4.11
C GLY A 70 -4.63 -1.66 4.73
N VAL A 71 -5.67 -1.40 3.91
CA VAL A 71 -7.01 -1.03 4.40
C VAL A 71 -7.64 -2.18 5.17
N ARG A 72 -7.56 -3.42 4.66
CA ARG A 72 -8.05 -4.62 5.37
C ARG A 72 -7.36 -4.81 6.73
N GLN A 73 -6.05 -4.58 6.81
CA GLN A 73 -5.31 -4.65 8.07
C GLN A 73 -5.74 -3.54 9.04
N LYS A 74 -5.89 -2.31 8.55
CA LYS A 74 -6.38 -1.17 9.35
C LYS A 74 -7.81 -1.39 9.87
N MET A 75 -8.70 -1.97 9.07
CA MET A 75 -10.05 -2.32 9.51
C MET A 75 -10.06 -3.42 10.58
N LYS A 76 -9.20 -4.43 10.47
CA LYS A 76 -9.08 -5.48 11.50
C LYS A 76 -8.56 -4.92 12.84
N ALA A 77 -7.62 -3.98 12.81
CA ALA A 77 -7.15 -3.30 14.00
C ALA A 77 -8.28 -2.49 14.67
N HIS A 78 -9.04 -1.71 13.90
CA HIS A 78 -10.17 -0.93 14.45
C HIS A 78 -11.30 -1.79 15.04
N VAL A 79 -11.60 -2.96 14.46
CA VAL A 79 -12.61 -3.88 15.01
C VAL A 79 -12.15 -4.53 16.32
N LYS A 80 -10.83 -4.63 16.56
CA LYS A 80 -10.26 -5.08 17.83
C LYS A 80 -10.32 -3.98 18.91
N ASP A 81 -10.09 -2.73 18.53
CA ASP A 81 -10.19 -1.57 19.44
C ASP A 81 -11.62 -1.38 20.02
N ASP A 82 -12.66 -1.80 19.28
CA ASP A 82 -14.08 -1.61 19.64
C ASP A 82 -14.73 -2.80 20.42
N ALA A 83 -14.01 -3.91 20.64
CA ALA A 83 -14.53 -5.16 21.25
C ALA A 83 -13.99 -5.40 22.67
#